data_AF-A0A317IY00-F1
#
_entry.id   AF-A0A317IY00-F1
#
_cell.length_a   1.000
_cell.length_b   1.000
_cell.length_c   1.000
_cell.angle_alpha   90.00
_cell.angle_beta   90.00
_cell.angle_gamma   90.00
#
_symmetry.space_group_name_H-M   'P 1'
#
loop_
_entity.id
_entity.type
_entity.pdbx_description
1 polymer ?
#
loop_
_entity_poly.entity_id
_entity_poly.type
_entity_poly.pdbx_seq_one_letter_code
_entity_poly.pdbx_strand_id
1 'polypeptide(L)'
;MDVRSYYQKIRENESTIAEPFAIVVSVETANGGKPGTLSEVTRAVAAKMLVDGIVRRASEEEAAAFRAQQAEDFRHAEQQLAAAQVQLSIVPTSELNELKAAVRTRQE
;
A
#
# COMPACT_ATOMS: atom_id res chain seq x y z
N MET A 1 24.38 -16.60 22.12
CA MET A 1 23.87 -15.31 21.58
C MET A 1 23.82 -14.32 22.73
N ASP A 2 24.57 -13.23 22.66
CA ASP A 2 24.43 -12.15 23.65
C ASP A 2 23.20 -11.31 23.29
N VAL A 3 22.12 -11.56 24.02
CA VAL A 3 20.81 -10.91 23.81
C VAL A 3 20.90 -9.40 24.05
N ARG A 4 21.73 -8.96 25.00
CA ARG A 4 21.92 -7.54 25.29
C ARG A 4 22.60 -6.85 24.12
N SER A 5 23.70 -7.42 23.61
CA SER A 5 24.39 -6.88 22.44
C SER A 5 23.51 -6.87 21.19
N TYR A 6 22.64 -7.88 21.02
CA TYR A 6 21.69 -7.92 19.91
C TYR A 6 20.72 -6.74 19.93
N TYR A 7 20.01 -6.52 21.04
CA TYR A 7 19.07 -5.40 21.15
C TYR A 7 19.77 -4.04 21.13
N GLN A 8 21.01 -3.96 21.62
CA GLN A 8 21.80 -2.75 21.49
C GLN A 8 22.08 -2.41 20.01
N LYS A 9 22.52 -3.39 19.21
CA LYS A 9 22.72 -3.20 17.76
C LYS A 9 21.44 -2.78 17.03
N ILE A 10 20.28 -3.31 17.44
CA ILE A 10 18.99 -2.89 16.88
C ILE A 10 18.74 -1.41 17.17
N ARG A 11 18.91 -0.97 18.42
CA ARG A 11 18.71 0.44 18.80
C ARG A 11 19.67 1.38 18.08
N GLU A 12 20.93 0.97 17.95
CA GLU A 12 21.94 1.71 17.19
C GLU A 12 21.51 1.83 15.72
N ASN A 13 21.11 0.75 15.07
CA ASN A 13 20.62 0.80 13.69
C ASN A 13 19.35 1.65 13.55
N GLU A 14 18.41 1.52 14.49
CA GLU A 14 17.17 2.30 14.51
C GLU A 14 17.46 3.81 14.53
N SER A 15 18.45 4.25 15.33
CA SER A 15 18.84 5.66 15.42
C SER A 15 19.38 6.25 14.11
N THR A 16 19.87 5.41 13.20
CA THR A 16 20.40 5.84 11.89
C THR A 16 19.34 5.96 10.80
N ILE A 17 18.11 5.51 11.06
CA ILE A 17 17.01 5.57 10.12
C ILE A 17 16.19 6.83 10.45
N ALA A 18 16.25 7.82 9.57
CA ALA A 18 15.58 9.10 9.80
C ALA A 18 14.06 8.99 9.68
N GLU A 19 13.56 8.23 8.70
CA GLU A 19 12.15 8.14 8.38
C GLU A 19 11.41 7.16 9.30
N PRO A 20 10.15 7.45 9.69
CA PRO A 20 9.33 6.51 10.46
C PRO A 20 9.04 5.20 9.74
N PHE A 21 8.91 5.27 8.41
CA PHE A 21 8.63 4.16 7.51
C PHE A 21 9.76 4.04 6.49
N ALA A 22 10.63 3.07 6.70
CA ALA A 22 11.80 2.85 5.87
C ALA A 22 11.51 1.77 4.83
N ILE A 23 12.06 1.98 3.63
CA ILE A 23 11.98 1.01 2.55
C ILE A 23 13.23 0.13 2.60
N VAL A 24 13.01 -1.17 2.65
CA VAL A 24 14.06 -2.19 2.70
C VAL A 24 13.93 -3.12 1.51
N VAL A 25 15.06 -3.67 1.07
CA VAL A 25 15.10 -4.66 -0.01
C VAL A 25 15.50 -6.01 0.56
N SER A 26 14.65 -7.01 0.36
CA SER A 26 14.96 -8.39 0.78
C SER A 26 16.23 -8.87 0.09
N VAL A 27 17.10 -9.53 0.85
CA VAL A 27 18.23 -10.28 0.30
C VAL A 27 17.89 -11.76 0.23
N GLU A 28 18.75 -12.52 -0.42
CA GLU A 28 18.64 -13.98 -0.43
C GLU A 28 18.90 -14.51 0.99
N THR A 29 18.00 -15.35 1.49
CA THR A 29 18.11 -15.96 2.81
C THR A 29 17.94 -17.47 2.68
N ALA A 30 18.61 -18.23 3.55
CA ALA A 30 18.53 -19.69 3.57
C ALA A 30 17.09 -20.22 3.78
N ASN A 31 16.19 -19.39 4.30
CA ASN A 31 14.79 -19.73 4.57
C ASN A 31 13.86 -19.47 3.36
N GLY A 32 14.42 -19.19 2.17
CA GLY A 32 13.63 -19.02 0.94
C GLY A 32 13.07 -17.61 0.74
N GLY A 33 13.68 -16.58 1.34
CA GLY A 33 13.29 -15.19 1.09
C GLY A 33 13.47 -14.82 -0.38
N LYS A 34 12.49 -14.10 -0.96
CA LYS A 34 12.54 -13.65 -2.36
C LYS A 34 13.44 -12.41 -2.48
N PRO A 35 14.68 -12.54 -3.01
CA PRO A 35 15.60 -11.41 -3.11
C PRO A 35 15.02 -10.32 -4.04
N GLY A 36 15.38 -9.07 -3.76
CA GLY A 36 14.99 -7.92 -4.58
C GLY A 36 13.58 -7.38 -4.32
N THR A 37 12.81 -8.00 -3.41
CA THR A 37 11.48 -7.49 -3.03
C THR A 37 11.63 -6.26 -2.15
N LEU A 38 11.06 -5.13 -2.57
CA LEU A 38 10.99 -3.92 -1.75
C LEU A 38 9.78 -3.98 -0.81
N SER A 39 9.95 -3.48 0.40
CA SER A 39 8.86 -3.40 1.37
C SER A 39 9.04 -2.19 2.27
N GLU A 40 7.94 -1.49 2.55
CA GLU A 40 7.90 -0.39 3.51
C GLU A 40 7.54 -0.94 4.89
N VAL A 41 8.41 -0.72 5.87
CA VAL A 41 8.25 -1.21 7.24
C VAL A 41 8.56 -0.11 8.24
N THR A 42 8.08 -0.26 9.48
CA THR A 42 8.44 0.69 10.54
C THR A 42 9.94 0.68 10.82
N ARG A 43 10.44 1.81 11.31
CA ARG A 43 11.85 2.00 11.66
C ARG A 43 12.43 0.89 12.53
N ALA A 44 11.71 0.50 13.58
CA ALA A 44 12.15 -0.55 14.52
C ALA A 44 12.24 -1.92 13.83
N VAL A 45 11.29 -2.23 12.92
CA VAL A 45 11.30 -3.47 12.14
C VAL A 45 12.46 -3.47 11.14
N ALA A 46 12.67 -2.38 10.40
CA ALA A 46 13.81 -2.26 9.49
C ALA A 46 15.15 -2.46 10.22
N ALA A 47 15.33 -1.83 11.38
CA ALA A 47 16.54 -1.97 12.18
C ALA A 47 16.79 -3.42 12.60
N LYS A 48 15.74 -4.12 13.04
CA LYS A 48 15.83 -5.55 13.36
C LYS A 48 16.22 -6.38 12.13
N MET A 49 15.54 -6.18 11.00
CA MET A 49 15.79 -6.93 9.76
C MET A 49 17.22 -6.71 9.24
N LEU A 50 17.76 -5.49 9.38
CA LEU A 50 19.15 -5.16 9.04
C LEU A 50 20.15 -5.91 9.93
N VAL A 51 19.92 -5.95 11.24
CA VAL A 51 20.77 -6.69 12.18
C VAL A 51 20.71 -8.19 11.93
N ASP A 52 19.54 -8.71 11.56
CA ASP A 52 19.35 -10.11 11.19
C ASP A 52 19.96 -10.46 9.81
N GLY A 53 20.39 -9.45 9.04
CA GLY A 53 21.01 -9.64 7.72
C GLY A 53 20.07 -10.16 6.65
N ILE A 54 18.75 -10.01 6.84
CA ILE A 54 17.72 -10.51 5.90
C ILE A 54 17.25 -9.44 4.91
N VAL A 55 17.68 -8.19 5.10
CA VAL A 55 17.44 -7.09 4.18
C VAL A 55 18.67 -6.20 4.04
N ARG A 56 18.69 -5.42 2.96
CA ARG A 56 19.55 -4.25 2.79
C ARG A 56 18.71 -2.97 2.79
N ARG A 57 19.35 -1.82 3.01
CA ARG A 57 18.71 -0.51 2.79
C ARG A 57 18.41 -0.34 1.30
N ALA A 58 17.24 0.19 0.98
CA ALA A 58 16.96 0.66 -0.37
C ALA A 58 17.80 1.91 -0.65
N SER A 59 18.21 2.09 -1.91
CA SER A 59 18.74 3.39 -2.36
C SER A 59 17.62 4.44 -2.37
N GLU A 60 17.99 5.72 -2.44
CA GLU A 60 17.02 6.80 -2.56
C GLU A 60 16.16 6.67 -3.83
N GLU A 61 16.76 6.24 -4.94
CA GLU A 61 16.07 5.98 -6.21
C GLU A 61 15.07 4.82 -6.08
N GLU A 62 15.48 3.72 -5.47
CA GLU A 62 14.63 2.55 -5.21
C GLU A 62 13.44 2.91 -4.30
N ALA A 63 13.71 3.68 -3.25
CA ALA A 63 12.69 4.18 -2.33
C ALA A 63 11.70 5.10 -3.03
N ALA A 64 12.19 6.05 -3.85
CA ALA A 64 11.33 6.97 -4.60
C ALA A 64 10.45 6.23 -5.61
N ALA A 65 11.03 5.30 -6.37
CA ALA A 65 10.28 4.48 -7.34
C ALA A 65 9.20 3.64 -6.65
N PHE A 66 9.50 3.04 -5.49
CA PHE A 66 8.53 2.26 -4.73
C PHE A 66 7.37 3.12 -4.22
N ARG A 67 7.65 4.31 -3.66
CA ARG A 67 6.60 5.25 -3.23
C ARG A 67 5.74 5.72 -4.39
N ALA A 68 6.34 6.00 -5.55
CA ALA A 68 5.61 6.38 -6.76
C ALA A 68 4.67 5.26 -7.23
N GLN A 69 5.16 4.01 -7.26
CA GLN A 69 4.34 2.86 -7.63
C GLN A 69 3.16 2.66 -6.66
N GLN A 70 3.40 2.74 -5.35
CA GLN A 70 2.31 2.64 -4.36
C GLN A 70 1.24 3.72 -4.57
N ALA A 71 1.64 4.94 -4.92
CA ALA A 71 0.70 6.03 -5.19
C ALA A 71 -0.13 5.79 -6.45
N GLU A 72 0.46 5.23 -7.51
CA GLU A 72 -0.27 4.82 -8.72
C GLU A 72 -1.25 3.66 -8.43
N ASP A 73 -0.79 2.64 -7.72
CA ASP A 73 -1.60 1.48 -7.37
C ASP A 73 -2.80 1.88 -6.51
N PHE A 74 -2.59 2.80 -5.56
CA PHE A 74 -3.67 3.38 -4.77
C PHE A 74 -4.69 4.13 -5.64
N ARG A 75 -4.23 4.99 -6.56
CA ARG A 75 -5.12 5.70 -7.49
C ARG A 75 -5.93 4.74 -8.35
N HIS A 76 -5.29 3.70 -8.89
CA HIS A 76 -5.98 2.69 -9.69
C HIS A 76 -7.02 1.93 -8.86
N ALA A 77 -6.70 1.57 -7.61
CA ALA A 77 -7.65 0.92 -6.71
C ALA A 77 -8.85 1.83 -6.39
N GLU A 78 -8.63 3.12 -6.13
CA GLU A 78 -9.71 4.09 -5.91
C GLU A 78 -10.62 4.23 -7.13
N GLN A 79 -10.05 4.32 -8.34
CA GLN A 79 -10.83 4.38 -9.58
C GLN A 79 -11.68 3.13 -9.79
N GLN A 80 -11.13 1.94 -9.51
CA GLN A 80 -11.86 0.69 -9.60
C GLN A 80 -13.01 0.63 -8.59
N LEU A 81 -12.79 1.08 -7.35
CA LEU A 81 -13.84 1.16 -6.33
C LEU A 81 -14.96 2.13 -6.74
N ALA A 82 -14.61 3.30 -7.28
CA ALA A 82 -15.58 4.27 -7.78
C ALA A 82 -16.39 3.72 -8.96
N ALA A 83 -15.74 3.01 -9.90
CA ALA A 83 -16.42 2.38 -11.04
C ALA A 83 -17.30 1.18 -10.62
N ALA A 84 -16.91 0.45 -9.57
CA ALA A 84 -17.68 -0.66 -9.02
C ALA A 84 -18.88 -0.20 -8.18
N GLN A 85 -18.95 1.07 -7.79
CA GLN A 85 -20.06 1.60 -7.00
C GLN A 85 -21.33 1.68 -7.86
N VAL A 86 -22.25 0.74 -7.65
CA VAL A 86 -23.59 0.77 -8.27
C VAL A 86 -24.43 1.87 -7.60
N GLN A 87 -24.72 2.94 -8.32
CA GLN A 87 -25.69 3.95 -7.89
C GLN A 87 -27.12 3.38 -8.04
N LEU A 88 -27.67 2.83 -6.95
CA LEU A 88 -29.08 2.42 -6.90
C LEU A 88 -29.94 3.63 -6.52
N SER A 89 -30.68 4.16 -7.49
CA SER A 89 -31.74 5.14 -7.24
C SER A 89 -33.08 4.42 -7.14
N ILE A 90 -33.74 4.51 -5.97
CA ILE A 90 -35.08 3.93 -5.75
C ILE A 90 -36.10 5.00 -6.10
N VAL A 91 -36.88 4.74 -7.15
CA VAL A 91 -37.99 5.60 -7.56
C VAL A 91 -39.32 4.94 -7.14
N PRO A 92 -40.19 5.64 -6.40
CA PRO A 92 -41.54 5.16 -6.10
C PRO A 92 -42.35 4.86 -7.37
N THR A 93 -43.22 3.85 -7.31
CA THR A 93 -43.98 3.40 -8.49
C THR A 93 -44.92 4.48 -9.07
N SER A 94 -45.39 5.41 -8.25
CA SER A 94 -46.19 6.57 -8.68
C SER A 94 -45.39 7.50 -9.60
N GLU A 95 -44.20 7.92 -9.18
CA GLU A 95 -43.31 8.78 -9.96
C GLU A 95 -42.84 8.12 -11.26
N LEU A 96 -42.61 6.79 -11.23
CA LEU A 96 -42.29 6.02 -12.43
C LEU A 96 -43.42 6.04 -13.48
N ASN A 97 -44.67 5.94 -13.02
CA ASN A 97 -45.82 5.95 -13.92
C ASN A 97 -46.05 7.34 -14.53
N GLU A 98 -45.84 8.41 -13.77
CA GLU A 98 -45.91 9.79 -14.26
C GLU A 98 -44.83 10.07 -15.32
N LEU A 99 -43.59 9.63 -15.07
CA LEU A 99 -42.49 9.74 -16.03
C LEU A 99 -42.78 8.98 -17.34
N LYS A 100 -43.33 7.76 -17.26
CA LYS A 100 -43.72 6.97 -18.44
C LYS A 100 -44.83 7.65 -19.25
N ALA A 101 -45.80 8.24 -18.57
CA ALA A 101 -46.87 8.99 -19.24
C ALA A 101 -46.29 10.20 -20.00
N ALA A 102 -45.42 10.99 -19.36
CA ALA A 102 -44.81 12.18 -19.95
C ALA A 102 -43.92 11.89 -21.18
N VAL A 103 -43.27 10.72 -21.23
CA VAL A 103 -42.45 10.32 -22.39
C VAL A 103 -43.32 9.94 -23.59
N ARG A 104 -44.47 9.28 -23.39
CA ARG A 104 -45.40 8.93 -24.47
C ARG A 104 -45.97 10.16 -25.15
N THR A 105 -46.33 11.19 -24.39
CA THR A 105 -46.90 12.43 -24.93
C THR A 105 -45.92 13.27 -25.74
N ARG A 106 -44.61 12.97 -25.68
CA ARG A 106 -43.56 13.71 -26.41
C ARG A 106 -43.17 13.02 -27.74
N GLN A 107 -43.70 11.83 -28.00
CA GLN A 107 -43.47 11.06 -29.24
C GLN A 107 -44.65 11.11 -30.24
N GLU A 108 -45.73 11.81 -29.88
CA GLU A 108 -46.84 12.18 -30.77
C GLU A 108 -46.71 13.65 -31.19
#